data_AF-X0SCQ0-F1
#
_entry.id   AF-X0SCQ0-F1
#
_cell.length_a   1.000
_cell.length_b   1.000
_cell.length_c   1.000
_cell.angle_alpha   90.00
_cell.angle_beta   90.00
_cell.angle_gamma   90.00
#
_symmetry.space_group_name_H-M   'P 1'
#
loop_
_entity.id
_entity.type
_entity.pdbx_description
1 polymer ?
#
loop_
_entity_poly.entity_id
_entity_poly.type
_entity_poly.pdbx_seq_one_letter_code
_entity_poly.pdbx_strand_id
1 'polypeptide(L)'
;MGLEIGDRIGIWSHNNAEWLLMQLATAKVGIILVNINPAYRTFELQYALNKLGCSALVLMRHFKSSDYASLISELCPEIYHKDYTQLDLVEIPTIERIIWIDEPASEETFGFMQKFSAWMAEAMPTILVLPSVKPSSKTPMLSMYSSPVARRVRQKVRP
;
A
#
# COMPACT_ATOMS: atom_id res chain seq x y z
N MET A 1 11.09 8.87 -4.43
CA MET A 1 9.79 9.24 -3.83
C MET A 1 10.07 10.04 -2.57
N GLY A 2 9.46 11.21 -2.40
CA GLY A 2 9.77 12.17 -1.33
C GLY A 2 8.80 12.10 -0.15
N LEU A 3 8.52 10.90 0.37
CA LEU A 3 7.59 10.74 1.50
C LEU A 3 8.12 11.44 2.75
N GLU A 4 7.22 12.12 3.46
CA GLU A 4 7.50 12.88 4.66
C GLU A 4 6.85 12.26 5.90
N ILE A 5 7.36 12.59 7.08
CA ILE A 5 6.80 12.12 8.35
C ILE A 5 5.31 12.46 8.42
N GLY A 6 4.48 11.44 8.65
CA GLY A 6 3.01 11.57 8.70
C GLY A 6 2.30 11.22 7.40
N ASP A 7 3.02 11.05 6.29
CA ASP A 7 2.47 10.48 5.07
C ASP A 7 2.00 9.04 5.30
N ARG A 8 1.11 8.58 4.40
CA ARG A 8 0.45 7.29 4.52
C ARG A 8 0.77 6.40 3.33
N ILE A 9 1.17 5.17 3.65
CA ILE A 9 1.31 4.10 2.66
C ILE A 9 0.23 3.07 2.94
N GLY A 10 -0.60 2.79 1.93
CA GLY A 10 -1.51 1.65 1.94
C GLY A 10 -0.75 0.35 1.69
N ILE A 11 -1.00 -0.68 2.48
CA ILE A 11 -0.60 -2.05 2.14
C ILE A 11 -1.84 -2.91 1.95
N TRP A 12 -2.04 -3.34 0.70
CA TRP A 12 -3.11 -4.23 0.27
C TRP A 12 -2.53 -5.61 0.04
N SER A 13 -2.17 -6.25 1.15
CA SER A 13 -1.55 -7.57 1.19
C SER A 13 -2.13 -8.41 2.34
N HIS A 14 -1.81 -9.71 2.35
CA HIS A 14 -1.98 -10.57 3.52
C HIS A 14 -0.79 -10.38 4.47
N ASN A 15 -0.78 -11.11 5.58
CA ASN A 15 0.30 -11.03 6.57
C ASN A 15 1.54 -11.81 6.09
N ASN A 16 2.22 -11.32 5.05
CA ASN A 16 3.50 -11.84 4.56
C ASN A 16 4.70 -11.15 5.21
N ALA A 17 5.91 -11.56 4.80
CA ALA A 17 7.16 -10.99 5.30
C ALA A 17 7.27 -9.50 4.93
N GLU A 18 6.88 -9.13 3.72
CA GLU A 18 6.89 -7.75 3.21
C GLU A 18 5.98 -6.85 4.03
N TRP A 19 4.82 -7.36 4.46
CA TRP A 19 3.94 -6.66 5.37
C TRP A 19 4.61 -6.34 6.73
N LEU A 20 5.34 -7.31 7.30
CA LEU A 20 6.09 -7.08 8.53
C LEU A 20 7.25 -6.10 8.31
N LEU A 21 7.97 -6.23 7.20
CA LEU A 21 9.05 -5.33 6.81
C LEU A 21 8.55 -3.89 6.66
N MET A 22 7.41 -3.70 5.99
CA MET A 22 6.78 -2.40 5.84
C MET A 22 6.46 -1.78 7.20
N GLN A 23 5.89 -2.53 8.14
CA GLN A 23 5.63 -2.00 9.49
C GLN A 23 6.90 -1.51 10.19
N LEU A 24 7.99 -2.26 10.12
CA LEU A 24 9.25 -1.89 10.75
C LEU A 24 9.87 -0.66 10.05
N ALA A 25 9.89 -0.66 8.72
CA ALA A 25 10.46 0.42 7.92
C ALA A 25 9.68 1.72 8.12
N THR A 26 8.36 1.70 7.94
CA THR A 26 7.52 2.90 8.10
C THR A 26 7.58 3.41 9.53
N ALA A 27 7.61 2.52 10.53
CA ALA A 27 7.73 2.93 11.91
C ALA A 27 9.06 3.64 12.21
N LYS A 28 10.15 3.16 11.63
CA LYS A 28 11.48 3.79 11.80
C LYS A 28 11.52 5.20 11.21
N VAL A 29 10.87 5.42 10.06
CA VAL A 29 10.91 6.70 9.34
C VAL A 29 9.72 7.63 9.62
N GLY A 30 8.78 7.24 10.51
CA GLY A 30 7.65 8.09 10.88
C GLY A 30 6.53 8.15 9.84
N ILE A 31 6.45 7.15 8.95
CA ILE A 31 5.38 6.98 7.97
C ILE A 31 4.27 6.12 8.59
N ILE A 32 3.02 6.45 8.27
CA ILE A 32 1.85 5.74 8.76
C ILE A 32 1.54 4.59 7.80
N LEU A 33 1.60 3.35 8.28
CA LEU A 33 1.18 2.19 7.49
C LEU A 33 -0.33 1.95 7.66
N VAL A 34 -1.04 2.01 6.55
CA VAL A 34 -2.48 1.73 6.45
C VAL A 34 -2.68 0.30 5.98
N ASN A 35 -3.27 -0.54 6.82
CA ASN A 35 -3.63 -1.92 6.46
C ASN A 35 -4.95 -1.94 5.71
N ILE A 36 -4.91 -2.40 4.46
CA ILE A 36 -6.06 -2.56 3.59
C ILE A 36 -6.41 -4.03 3.51
N ASN A 37 -7.69 -4.36 3.71
CA ASN A 37 -8.15 -5.74 3.67
C ASN A 37 -7.94 -6.34 2.26
N PRO A 38 -7.19 -7.45 2.10
CA PRO A 38 -6.96 -8.09 0.81
C PRO A 38 -8.26 -8.54 0.10
N ALA A 39 -9.38 -8.66 0.83
CA ALA A 39 -10.67 -9.00 0.25
C ALA A 39 -11.44 -7.81 -0.38
N TYR A 40 -10.93 -6.58 -0.29
CA TYR A 40 -11.58 -5.42 -0.90
C TYR A 40 -11.64 -5.56 -2.42
N ARG A 41 -12.70 -5.00 -3.03
CA ARG A 41 -12.79 -4.82 -4.48
C ARG A 41 -12.52 -3.35 -4.81
N THR A 42 -12.59 -3.02 -6.09
CA THR A 42 -12.25 -1.70 -6.64
C THR A 42 -12.90 -0.56 -5.83
N PHE A 43 -14.20 -0.67 -5.54
CA PHE A 43 -14.93 0.35 -4.77
C PHE A 43 -14.42 0.53 -3.33
N GLU A 44 -14.28 -0.55 -2.55
CA GLU A 44 -13.81 -0.41 -1.17
C GLU A 44 -12.35 0.03 -1.08
N LEU A 45 -11.52 -0.42 -2.04
CA LEU A 45 -10.14 0.02 -2.17
C LEU A 45 -10.07 1.51 -2.44
N GLN A 46 -10.75 1.98 -3.49
CA GLN A 46 -10.79 3.40 -3.86
C GLN A 46 -11.24 4.27 -2.69
N TYR A 47 -12.35 3.89 -2.04
CA TYR A 47 -12.86 4.62 -0.90
C TYR A 47 -11.84 4.69 0.24
N ALA A 48 -11.17 3.58 0.56
CA ALA A 48 -10.17 3.53 1.63
C ALA A 48 -8.95 4.42 1.30
N LEU A 49 -8.43 4.32 0.08
CA LEU A 49 -7.28 5.09 -0.38
C LEU A 49 -7.57 6.59 -0.33
N ASN A 50 -8.71 7.03 -0.88
CA ASN A 50 -9.09 8.44 -0.93
C ASN A 50 -9.44 9.00 0.45
N LYS A 51 -10.20 8.25 1.26
CA LYS A 51 -10.58 8.71 2.60
C LYS A 51 -9.37 8.88 3.51
N LEU A 52 -8.41 7.98 3.39
CA LEU A 52 -7.19 8.06 4.18
C LEU A 52 -6.15 8.94 3.50
N GLY A 53 -6.24 9.26 2.22
CA GLY A 53 -5.22 10.03 1.50
C GLY A 53 -3.87 9.33 1.60
N CYS A 54 -3.79 8.11 1.06
CA CYS A 54 -2.52 7.38 0.96
C CYS A 54 -1.72 7.93 -0.23
N SER A 55 -0.44 8.22 -0.03
CA SER A 55 0.46 8.71 -1.09
C SER A 55 1.05 7.58 -1.93
N ALA A 56 1.11 6.37 -1.37
CA ALA A 56 1.58 5.17 -2.07
C ALA A 56 0.75 3.94 -1.70
N LEU A 57 0.74 2.96 -2.60
CA LEU A 57 0.11 1.65 -2.41
C LEU A 57 1.13 0.54 -2.63
N VAL A 58 1.32 -0.31 -1.62
CA VAL A 58 2.01 -1.61 -1.73
C VAL A 58 0.95 -2.70 -1.87
N LEU A 59 1.02 -3.54 -2.90
CA LEU A 59 0.07 -4.63 -3.13
C LEU A 59 0.78 -5.95 -3.47
N MET A 60 0.13 -7.08 -3.25
CA MET A 60 0.61 -8.35 -3.79
C MET A 60 0.11 -8.56 -5.22
N ARG A 61 0.81 -9.36 -6.03
CA ARG A 61 0.39 -9.63 -7.41
C ARG A 61 -0.92 -10.41 -7.49
N HIS A 62 -1.01 -11.51 -6.75
CA HIS A 62 -2.11 -12.46 -6.76
C HIS A 62 -2.43 -12.97 -5.36
N PHE A 63 -3.73 -13.17 -5.08
CA PHE A 63 -4.18 -13.92 -3.91
C PHE A 63 -5.40 -14.76 -4.26
N LYS A 64 -5.29 -16.08 -4.10
CA LYS A 64 -6.36 -17.01 -4.49
C LYS A 64 -6.77 -16.75 -5.95
N SER A 65 -8.03 -16.39 -6.19
CA SER A 65 -8.56 -16.04 -7.51
C SER A 65 -8.49 -14.56 -7.86
N SER A 66 -7.86 -13.72 -7.02
CA SER A 66 -7.79 -12.28 -7.24
C SER A 66 -6.48 -11.88 -7.89
N ASP A 67 -6.59 -11.20 -9.02
CA ASP A 67 -5.52 -10.47 -9.69
C ASP A 67 -5.62 -8.99 -9.28
N TYR A 68 -4.66 -8.50 -8.50
CA TYR A 68 -4.71 -7.16 -7.93
C TYR A 68 -4.30 -6.10 -8.95
N ALA A 69 -3.41 -6.46 -9.89
CA ALA A 69 -3.03 -5.58 -10.99
C ALA A 69 -4.25 -5.31 -11.90
N SER A 70 -5.01 -6.35 -12.23
CA SER A 70 -6.26 -6.22 -12.98
C SER A 70 -7.28 -5.35 -12.25
N LEU A 71 -7.45 -5.52 -10.93
CA LEU A 71 -8.37 -4.67 -10.15
C LEU A 71 -7.95 -3.20 -10.16
N ILE A 72 -6.65 -2.91 -10.12
CA ILE A 72 -6.15 -1.54 -10.28
C ILE A 72 -6.44 -1.01 -11.69
N SER A 73 -6.21 -1.80 -12.73
CA SER A 73 -6.50 -1.40 -14.11
C SER A 73 -8.01 -1.23 -14.38
N GLU A 74 -8.87 -2.00 -13.71
CA GLU A 74 -10.32 -1.80 -13.74
C GLU A 74 -10.72 -0.48 -13.06
N LEU A 75 -10.05 -0.13 -11.96
CA LEU A 75 -10.28 1.12 -11.24
C LEU A 75 -9.74 2.34 -12.00
N CYS A 76 -8.58 2.22 -12.63
CA CYS A 76 -7.92 3.29 -13.38
C CYS A 76 -7.48 2.78 -14.76
N PRO A 77 -8.39 2.74 -15.76
CA PRO A 77 -8.06 2.24 -17.10
C PRO A 77 -6.93 3.00 -17.80
N GLU A 78 -6.71 4.27 -17.45
CA GLU A 78 -5.63 5.11 -17.98
C GLU A 78 -4.22 4.60 -17.63
N ILE A 79 -4.11 3.68 -16.66
CA ILE A 79 -2.84 3.26 -16.07
C ILE A 79 -1.93 2.48 -17.03
N TYR A 80 -2.49 1.88 -18.09
CA TYR A 80 -1.71 1.14 -19.09
C TYR A 80 -0.71 1.99 -19.87
N HIS A 81 -0.88 3.31 -19.86
CA HIS A 81 0.02 4.27 -20.52
C HIS A 81 0.84 5.08 -19.53
N LYS A 82 0.86 4.69 -18.25
CA LYS A 82 1.57 5.39 -17.18
C LYS A 82 2.85 4.66 -16.79
N ASP A 83 3.82 5.45 -16.38
CA ASP A 83 5.01 4.97 -15.68
C ASP A 83 4.79 5.12 -14.18
N TYR A 84 5.34 4.22 -13.36
CA TYR A 84 5.20 4.28 -11.91
C TYR A 84 5.76 5.57 -11.30
N THR A 85 6.59 6.32 -12.03
CA THR A 85 7.08 7.65 -11.64
C THR A 85 6.11 8.79 -11.93
N GLN A 86 5.10 8.57 -12.78
CA GLN A 86 4.12 9.56 -13.20
C GLN A 86 2.76 8.89 -13.47
N LEU A 87 1.97 8.71 -12.41
CA LEU A 87 0.70 8.00 -12.44
C LEU A 87 -0.53 8.88 -12.71
N ASP A 88 -0.62 10.06 -12.06
CA ASP A 88 -1.69 11.05 -12.22
C ASP A 88 -3.09 10.44 -12.46
N LEU A 89 -3.49 9.54 -11.55
CA LEU A 89 -4.72 8.73 -11.66
C LEU A 89 -5.95 9.52 -11.23
N VAL A 90 -7.06 9.37 -11.96
CA VAL A 90 -8.28 10.16 -11.69
C VAL A 90 -9.01 9.66 -10.45
N GLU A 91 -9.18 8.34 -10.33
CA GLU A 91 -10.01 7.74 -9.29
C GLU A 91 -9.32 7.67 -7.91
N ILE A 92 -7.99 7.71 -7.89
CA ILE A 92 -7.14 7.67 -6.68
C ILE A 92 -6.02 8.73 -6.76
N PRO A 93 -6.38 10.03 -6.82
CA PRO A 93 -5.46 11.11 -7.22
C PRO A 93 -4.33 11.41 -6.24
N THR A 94 -4.39 10.83 -5.04
CA THR A 94 -3.31 10.95 -4.04
C THR A 94 -2.20 9.94 -4.23
N ILE A 95 -2.41 8.91 -5.05
CA ILE A 95 -1.42 7.84 -5.26
C ILE A 95 -0.36 8.27 -6.26
N GLU A 96 0.86 8.47 -5.76
CA GLU A 96 2.06 8.83 -6.53
C GLU A 96 2.93 7.61 -6.87
N ARG A 97 2.67 6.47 -6.21
CA ARG A 97 3.43 5.24 -6.40
C ARG A 97 2.57 4.01 -6.14
N ILE A 98 2.65 3.04 -7.06
CA ILE A 98 2.17 1.69 -6.83
C ILE A 98 3.39 0.78 -6.84
N ILE A 99 3.54 0.01 -5.76
CA ILE A 99 4.60 -0.95 -5.58
C ILE A 99 3.96 -2.32 -5.47
N TRP A 100 4.43 -3.28 -6.27
CA TRP A 100 3.94 -4.64 -6.20
C TRP A 100 4.99 -5.55 -5.58
N ILE A 101 4.56 -6.42 -4.67
CA ILE A 101 5.38 -7.44 -4.03
C ILE A 101 5.67 -8.50 -5.08
N ASP A 102 6.83 -8.36 -5.70
CA ASP A 102 7.34 -9.26 -6.72
C ASP A 102 8.00 -10.50 -6.11
N GLU A 103 8.00 -11.59 -6.87
CA GLU A 103 8.77 -12.77 -6.52
C GLU A 103 10.21 -12.64 -7.04
N PRO A 104 11.23 -13.10 -6.29
CA PRO A 104 12.63 -12.96 -6.68
C PRO A 104 13.00 -13.51 -8.08
N ALA A 105 12.22 -14.46 -8.60
CA ALA A 105 12.42 -15.07 -9.92
C ALA A 105 11.44 -14.58 -11.00
N SER A 106 10.56 -13.61 -10.69
CA SER A 106 9.55 -13.13 -11.63
C SER A 106 10.15 -12.17 -12.65
N GLU A 107 10.01 -12.52 -13.92
CA GLU A 107 10.30 -11.65 -15.07
C GLU A 107 9.13 -10.71 -15.40
N GLU A 108 8.00 -10.82 -14.68
CA GLU A 108 6.86 -9.95 -14.91
C GLU A 108 7.22 -8.49 -14.61
N THR A 109 6.72 -7.59 -15.45
CA THR A 109 6.96 -6.15 -15.35
C THR A 109 5.70 -5.38 -15.70
N PHE A 110 5.50 -4.27 -14.99
CA PHE A 110 4.41 -3.34 -15.23
C PHE A 110 4.99 -1.95 -15.40
N GLY A 111 4.56 -1.20 -16.41
CA GLY A 111 4.96 0.21 -16.56
C GLY A 111 4.56 1.03 -15.33
N PHE A 112 3.36 0.77 -14.80
CA PHE A 112 2.76 1.55 -13.71
C PHE A 112 3.06 1.02 -12.30
N MET A 113 3.74 -0.11 -12.13
CA MET A 113 4.11 -0.63 -10.81
C MET A 113 5.60 -0.86 -10.68
N GLN A 114 6.19 -0.31 -9.62
CA GLN A 114 7.58 -0.58 -9.24
C GLN A 114 7.68 -1.92 -8.51
N LYS A 115 8.71 -2.73 -8.80
CA LYS A 115 9.02 -3.95 -8.03
C LYS A 115 9.38 -3.59 -6.59
N PHE A 116 8.81 -4.30 -5.62
CA PHE A 116 9.13 -4.14 -4.20
C PHE A 116 10.59 -4.42 -3.91
N SER A 117 11.17 -5.47 -4.49
CA SER A 117 12.58 -5.83 -4.33
C SER A 117 13.52 -4.69 -4.76
N ALA A 118 13.25 -4.09 -5.92
CA ALA A 118 14.00 -2.95 -6.45
C ALA A 118 13.83 -1.71 -5.57
N TRP A 119 12.58 -1.38 -5.20
CA TRP A 119 12.30 -0.25 -4.32
C TRP A 119 12.98 -0.38 -2.95
N MET A 120 12.99 -1.58 -2.38
CA MET A 120 13.69 -1.85 -1.11
C MET A 120 15.20 -1.75 -1.27
N ALA A 121 15.79 -2.24 -2.36
CA ALA A 121 17.22 -2.09 -2.61
C ALA A 121 17.64 -0.60 -2.67
N GLU A 122 16.79 0.26 -3.26
CA GLU A 122 16.99 1.71 -3.30
C GLU A 122 16.79 2.37 -1.92
N ALA A 123 15.78 1.95 -1.16
CA ALA A 123 15.39 2.60 0.09
C ALA A 123 16.24 2.15 1.31
N MET A 124 16.72 0.91 1.33
CA MET A 124 17.39 0.31 2.49
C MET A 124 18.64 1.06 2.96
N PRO A 125 19.58 1.46 2.08
CA PRO A 125 20.77 2.21 2.50
C PRO A 125 20.40 3.49 3.28
N THR A 126 19.39 4.21 2.80
CA THR A 126 18.88 5.42 3.44
C THR A 126 18.19 5.11 4.76
N ILE A 127 17.28 4.12 4.78
CA ILE A 127 16.54 3.75 5.99
C ILE A 127 17.51 3.36 7.10
N LEU A 128 18.54 2.55 6.82
CA LEU A 128 19.47 2.06 7.84
C LEU A 128 20.23 3.18 8.57
N VAL A 129 20.58 4.26 7.86
CA VAL A 129 21.35 5.40 8.44
C VAL A 129 20.47 6.49 9.05
N LEU A 130 19.17 6.51 8.75
CA LEU A 130 18.25 7.48 9.34
C LEU A 130 18.06 7.23 10.85
N PRO A 131 18.08 8.30 11.67
CA PRO A 131 17.73 8.19 13.07
C PRO A 131 16.27 7.75 13.20
N SER A 132 15.99 6.86 14.15
CA SER A 132 14.61 6.42 14.37
C SER A 132 13.77 7.62 14.83
N VAL A 133 12.64 7.83 14.17
CA VAL A 133 11.65 8.81 14.63
C VAL A 133 11.12 8.36 15.99
N LYS A 134 11.08 9.29 16.97
CA LYS A 134 10.49 8.99 18.28
C LYS A 134 8.98 8.82 18.12
N PRO A 135 8.37 7.75 18.67
CA PRO A 135 6.93 7.59 18.64
C PRO A 135 6.25 8.78 19.34
N SER A 136 5.43 9.53 18.60
CA SER A 136 4.57 10.56 19.18
C SER A 136 3.29 9.89 19.69
N SER A 137 2.81 10.27 20.87
CA SER A 137 1.53 9.79 21.42
C SER A 137 0.31 10.19 20.58
N LYS A 138 0.47 11.12 19.62
CA LYS A 138 -0.61 11.67 18.79
C LYS A 138 -0.69 11.08 17.38
N THR A 139 0.35 10.38 16.90
CA THR A 139 0.40 9.86 15.52
C THR A 139 0.28 8.34 15.53
N PRO A 140 -0.84 7.75 15.06
CA PRO A 140 -0.98 6.32 14.99
C PRO A 140 -0.04 5.75 13.92
N MET A 141 0.87 4.86 14.33
CA MET A 141 1.84 4.21 13.44
C MET A 141 1.21 3.11 12.56
N LEU A 142 0.05 2.60 13.02
CA LEU A 142 -0.72 1.56 12.34
C LEU A 142 -2.19 1.98 12.30
N SER A 143 -2.76 2.03 11.09
CA SER A 143 -4.19 2.28 10.90
C SER A 143 -4.83 1.08 10.20
N MET A 144 -5.89 0.53 10.78
CA MET A 144 -6.72 -0.48 10.12
C MET A 144 -8.01 0.19 9.63
N TYR A 145 -8.18 0.26 8.31
CA TYR A 145 -9.46 0.69 7.76
C TYR A 145 -10.44 -0.47 7.72
N SER A 146 -11.41 -0.48 8.63
CA SER A 146 -12.55 -1.38 8.57
C SER A 146 -13.73 -0.67 7.88
N SER A 147 -14.10 -1.16 6.69
CA SER A 147 -15.36 -0.78 6.03
C SER A 147 -16.56 -0.92 7.00
N PRO A 148 -17.60 -0.08 6.89
CA PRO A 148 -18.85 -0.25 7.63
C PRO A 148 -19.45 -1.65 7.49
N VAL A 149 -19.24 -2.31 6.33
CA VAL A 149 -19.68 -3.68 6.06
C VAL A 149 -18.93 -4.68 6.93
N ALA A 150 -17.61 -4.55 7.03
CA ALA A 150 -16.78 -5.41 7.89
C ALA A 150 -17.07 -5.22 9.39
N ARG A 151 -17.44 -4.00 9.81
CA ARG A 151 -17.88 -3.74 11.20
C ARG A 151 -19.17 -4.49 11.54
N ARG A 152 -20.14 -4.58 10.62
CA ARG A 152 -21.40 -5.33 10.84
C ARG A 152 -21.19 -6.83 11.00
N VAL A 153 -20.24 -7.41 10.25
CA VAL A 153 -19.91 -8.85 10.38
C VAL A 153 -19.24 -9.13 11.72
N ARG A 154 -18.31 -8.27 12.16
CA ARG A 154 -17.63 -8.42 13.47
C ARG A 154 -18.56 -8.24 14.68
N GLN A 155 -19.62 -7.45 14.54
CA GLN A 155 -20.63 -7.27 15.59
C GLN A 155 -21.61 -8.44 15.71
N LYS A 156 -21.82 -9.24 14.64
CA LYS A 156 -22.67 -10.43 14.67
C LYS A 156 -21.99 -11.69 15.24
N VAL A 157 -20.67 -11.66 15.46
CA VAL A 157 -19.86 -12.82 15.92
C VAL A 157 -19.36 -12.63 17.36
N ARG A 158 -19.85 -11.62 18.09
CA ARG A 158 -19.65 -11.57 19.54
C ARG A 158 -20.79 -12.35 20.22
N PRO A 159 -20.49 -13.28 21.14
CA PRO A 159 -21.50 -13.99 21.92
C PRO A 159 -22.30 -13.02 22.80
#